data_AF-A0A3R6XRH2-F1
#
_entry.id   AF-A0A3R6XRH2-F1
#
_cell.length_a   1.000
_cell.length_b   1.000
_cell.length_c   1.000
_cell.angle_alpha   90.00
_cell.angle_beta   90.00
_cell.angle_gamma   90.00
#
_symmetry.space_group_name_H-M   'P 1'
#
loop_
_entity.id
_entity.type
_entity.pdbx_description
1 polymer ?
#
loop_
_entity_poly.entity_id
_entity_poly.type
_entity_poly.pdbx_seq_one_letter_code
_entity_poly.pdbx_strand_id
1 'polypeptide(L)'
;KLPALTVDGHVLCQSHAIARYAGWLAGLYSTENRLDACLVDEITDFCEDFMQKAIPSFREADPAKKKAMRVELASTTFPEMFALLEARVASSGSKGPWFLDAISIADLDVYCMVSMMKSGFMDDIQTTICDRYTKIITIHNAVAAHPKVAAWDEAHKK
;
A
#
# COMPACT_ATOMS: atom_id res chain seq x y z
N LYS A 1 -1.51 17.81 10.17
CA LYS A 1 -1.75 16.45 9.64
C LYS A 1 -0.50 15.63 9.92
N LEU A 2 -0.66 14.39 10.37
CA LEU A 2 0.42 13.42 10.53
C LEU A 2 0.47 12.50 9.30
N PRO A 3 1.59 11.80 9.04
CA PRO A 3 2.81 11.71 9.84
C PRO A 3 3.80 12.87 9.66
N ALA A 4 4.72 13.00 10.62
CA ALA A 4 5.92 13.85 10.57
C ALA A 4 7.12 13.06 11.12
N LEU A 5 8.30 13.23 10.51
CA LEU A 5 9.56 12.59 10.91
C LEU A 5 10.62 13.68 11.15
N THR A 6 11.35 13.62 12.26
CA THR A 6 12.46 14.54 12.53
C THR A 6 13.79 13.85 12.29
N VAL A 7 14.63 14.40 11.42
CA VAL A 7 15.97 13.89 11.08
C VAL A 7 16.98 15.03 11.21
N ASP A 8 17.95 14.90 12.12
CA ASP A 8 19.00 15.90 12.34
C ASP A 8 18.45 17.34 12.47
N GLY A 9 17.37 17.50 13.23
CA GLY A 9 16.69 18.79 13.43
C GLY A 9 15.77 19.26 12.29
N HIS A 10 15.70 18.54 11.17
CA HIS A 10 14.79 18.83 10.07
C HIS A 10 13.47 18.08 10.26
N VAL A 11 12.35 18.80 10.14
CA VAL A 11 11.01 18.21 10.18
C VAL A 11 10.55 17.89 8.77
N LEU A 12 10.37 16.61 8.48
CA LEU A 12 9.84 16.08 7.24
C LEU A 12 8.36 15.74 7.41
N CYS A 13 7.56 16.05 6.39
CA CYS A 13 6.12 15.79 6.34
C CYS A 13 5.77 15.03 5.05
N GLN A 14 4.52 14.55 4.95
CA GLN A 14 3.99 13.71 3.87
C GLN A 14 4.53 12.28 3.91
N SER A 15 3.65 11.31 4.12
CA SER A 15 3.99 9.88 4.24
C SER A 15 4.85 9.38 3.08
N HIS A 16 4.47 9.65 1.83
CA HIS A 16 5.22 9.15 0.66
C HIS A 16 6.54 9.87 0.43
N ALA A 17 6.67 11.14 0.82
CA ALA A 17 7.98 11.83 0.80
C ALA A 17 8.92 11.23 1.86
N ILE A 18 8.40 10.99 3.06
CA ILE A 18 9.15 10.34 4.15
C ILE A 18 9.52 8.89 3.76
N ALA A 19 8.61 8.14 3.15
CA ALA A 19 8.84 6.77 2.70
C ALA A 19 9.92 6.69 1.63
N ARG A 20 9.95 7.61 0.66
CA ARG A 20 11.04 7.70 -0.32
C ARG A 20 12.38 8.04 0.32
N TYR A 21 12.40 8.97 1.28
CA TYR A 21 13.63 9.28 2.02
C TYR A 21 14.16 8.06 2.79
N ALA A 22 13.31 7.38 3.56
CA ALA A 22 13.68 6.17 4.28
C ALA A 22 14.05 5.02 3.34
N GLY A 23 13.32 4.88 2.23
CA GLY A 23 13.57 3.89 1.19
C GLY A 23 14.92 4.09 0.52
N TRP A 24 15.29 5.33 0.22
CA TRP A 24 16.62 5.66 -0.30
C TRP A 24 17.73 5.27 0.69
N LEU A 25 17.60 5.64 1.96
CA LEU A 25 18.56 5.24 3.00
C LEU A 25 18.69 3.72 3.17
N ALA A 26 17.58 2.99 2.95
CA ALA A 26 17.52 1.54 3.09
C ALA A 26 17.85 0.76 1.81
N GLY A 27 18.09 1.45 0.68
CA GLY A 27 18.30 0.80 -0.62
C GLY A 27 17.02 0.19 -1.24
N LEU A 28 15.84 0.66 -0.84
CA LEU A 28 14.51 0.26 -1.33
C LEU A 28 13.92 1.26 -2.35
N TYR A 29 14.71 2.23 -2.79
CA TYR A 29 14.33 3.21 -3.80
C TYR A 29 15.54 3.48 -4.70
N SER A 30 15.38 3.26 -6.01
CA SER A 30 16.47 3.43 -6.98
C SER A 30 16.61 4.90 -7.36
N THR A 31 17.80 5.47 -7.19
CA THR A 31 18.13 6.81 -7.73
C THR A 31 18.90 6.74 -9.04
N GLU A 32 19.48 5.58 -9.36
CA GLU A 32 20.35 5.39 -10.52
C GLU A 32 19.55 5.09 -11.80
N ASN A 33 18.42 4.37 -11.67
CA ASN A 33 17.51 4.14 -12.78
C ASN A 33 16.23 4.98 -12.60
N ARG A 34 16.13 6.06 -13.37
CA ARG A 34 15.00 6.99 -13.32
C ARG A 34 13.68 6.35 -13.76
N LEU A 35 13.71 5.34 -14.63
CA LEU A 35 12.50 4.64 -15.02
C LEU A 35 12.00 3.79 -13.85
N ASP A 36 12.87 3.03 -13.19
CA ASP A 36 12.50 2.24 -12.02
C ASP A 36 11.96 3.14 -10.89
N ALA A 37 12.58 4.30 -10.67
CA ALA A 37 12.09 5.30 -9.70
C ALA A 37 10.66 5.76 -10.02
N CYS A 38 10.38 6.05 -11.30
CA CYS A 38 9.05 6.46 -11.77
C CYS A 38 8.03 5.32 -11.61
N LEU A 39 8.42 4.08 -11.92
CA LEU A 39 7.57 2.90 -11.75
C LEU A 39 7.23 2.66 -10.28
N VAL A 40 8.19 2.87 -9.37
CA VAL A 40 7.95 2.79 -7.92
C VAL A 40 6.98 3.89 -7.48
N ASP A 41 7.22 5.13 -7.89
CA ASP A 41 6.36 6.28 -7.57
C ASP A 41 4.92 6.06 -8.11
N GLU A 42 4.76 5.47 -9.30
CA GLU A 42 3.46 5.12 -9.90
C GLU A 42 2.63 4.23 -8.96
N ILE A 43 3.23 3.20 -8.37
CA ILE A 43 2.52 2.28 -7.47
C ILE A 43 2.23 2.93 -6.12
N THR A 44 3.18 3.71 -5.58
CA THR A 44 2.98 4.47 -4.34
C THR A 44 1.83 5.48 -4.47
N ASP A 45 1.79 6.24 -5.57
CA ASP A 45 0.72 7.21 -5.83
C ASP A 45 -0.62 6.51 -6.12
N PHE A 46 -0.61 5.34 -6.77
CA PHE A 46 -1.82 4.52 -6.91
C PHE A 46 -2.41 4.10 -5.55
N CYS A 47 -1.55 3.73 -4.59
CA CYS A 47 -1.98 3.41 -3.23
C CYS A 47 -2.52 4.64 -2.48
N GLU A 48 -1.98 5.84 -2.75
CA GLU A 48 -2.57 7.10 -2.25
C GLU A 48 -3.98 7.30 -2.78
N ASP A 49 -4.17 7.17 -4.10
CA ASP A 49 -5.47 7.34 -4.73
C ASP A 49 -6.50 6.37 -4.16
N PHE A 50 -6.09 5.12 -3.90
CA PHE A 50 -6.91 4.12 -3.23
C PHE A 50 -7.35 4.62 -1.84
N MET A 51 -6.41 5.12 -1.03
CA MET A 51 -6.70 5.66 0.29
C MET A 51 -7.59 6.90 0.22
N GLN A 52 -7.41 7.77 -0.78
CA GLN A 52 -8.26 8.95 -0.98
C GLN A 52 -9.71 8.58 -1.29
N LYS A 53 -9.98 7.44 -1.96
CA LYS A 53 -11.35 6.92 -2.12
C LYS A 53 -11.95 6.45 -0.79
N ALA A 54 -11.14 5.90 0.11
CA ALA A 54 -11.59 5.41 1.41
C ALA A 54 -11.86 6.54 2.43
N ILE A 55 -11.08 7.62 2.39
CA ILE A 55 -11.10 8.74 3.36
C ILE A 55 -12.50 9.33 3.63
N PRO A 56 -13.34 9.60 2.62
CA PRO A 56 -14.69 10.09 2.86
C PRO A 56 -15.49 9.17 3.80
N SER A 57 -15.39 7.86 3.63
CA SER A 57 -16.09 6.90 4.49
C SER A 57 -15.58 6.87 5.94
N PHE A 58 -14.29 7.19 6.16
CA PHE A 58 -13.73 7.32 7.52
C PHE A 58 -14.24 8.55 8.25
N ARG A 59 -14.55 9.63 7.52
CA ARG A 59 -15.00 10.91 8.07
C ARG A 59 -16.52 11.03 8.20
N GLU A 60 -17.27 10.11 7.60
CA GLU A 60 -18.73 10.09 7.70
C GLU A 60 -19.17 9.74 9.13
N ALA A 61 -20.06 10.55 9.69
CA ALA A 61 -20.58 10.40 11.04
C ALA A 61 -21.89 9.60 11.07
N ASP A 62 -22.70 9.70 10.01
CA ASP A 62 -23.95 8.96 9.86
C ASP A 62 -23.66 7.48 9.54
N PRO A 63 -24.05 6.52 10.39
CA PRO A 63 -23.76 5.10 10.18
C PRO A 63 -24.38 4.53 8.90
N ALA A 64 -25.58 4.98 8.52
CA ALA A 64 -26.27 4.48 7.33
C ALA A 64 -25.58 4.99 6.05
N LYS A 65 -25.18 6.26 6.03
CA LYS A 65 -24.41 6.82 4.91
C LYS A 65 -23.03 6.18 4.81
N LYS A 66 -22.32 6.03 5.94
CA LYS A 66 -21.01 5.35 5.98
C LYS A 66 -21.09 3.96 5.39
N LYS A 67 -22.09 3.17 5.80
CA LYS A 67 -22.33 1.83 5.26
C LYS A 67 -22.59 1.86 3.76
N ALA A 68 -23.47 2.76 3.29
CA ALA A 68 -23.76 2.89 1.86
C ALA A 68 -22.49 3.21 1.04
N MET A 69 -21.66 4.14 1.52
CA MET A 69 -20.38 4.48 0.89
C MET A 69 -19.42 3.29 0.83
N ARG A 70 -19.32 2.52 1.91
CA ARG A 70 -18.44 1.34 1.96
C ARG A 70 -18.95 0.19 1.09
N VAL A 71 -20.26 0.02 0.96
CA VAL A 71 -20.87 -0.93 0.01
C VAL A 71 -20.55 -0.54 -1.43
N GLU A 72 -20.62 0.74 -1.77
CA GLU A 72 -20.20 1.24 -3.09
C GLU A 72 -18.70 0.96 -3.33
N LEU A 73 -17.84 1.34 -2.37
CA LEU A 73 -16.40 1.05 -2.46
C LEU A 73 -16.12 -0.44 -2.67
N ALA A 74 -16.78 -1.32 -1.92
CA ALA A 74 -16.57 -2.76 -1.97
C ALA A 74 -17.13 -3.43 -3.24
N SER A 75 -18.17 -2.86 -3.84
CA SER A 75 -18.85 -3.46 -5.01
C SER A 75 -18.32 -2.97 -6.36
N THR A 76 -17.78 -1.76 -6.41
CA THR A 76 -17.31 -1.14 -7.67
C THR A 76 -15.86 -0.67 -7.56
N THR A 77 -15.59 0.32 -6.72
CA THR A 77 -14.34 1.10 -6.76
C THR A 77 -13.12 0.24 -6.42
N PHE A 78 -13.14 -0.46 -5.28
CA PHE A 78 -12.01 -1.30 -4.87
C PHE A 78 -11.79 -2.49 -5.81
N PRO A 79 -12.82 -3.24 -6.24
CA PRO A 79 -12.65 -4.25 -7.28
C PRO A 79 -11.96 -3.76 -8.56
N GLU A 80 -12.33 -2.59 -9.07
CA GLU A 80 -11.71 -1.97 -10.26
C GLU A 80 -10.25 -1.61 -9.99
N MET A 81 -9.97 -0.95 -8.87
CA MET A 81 -8.60 -0.56 -8.50
C MET A 81 -7.70 -1.77 -8.29
N PHE A 82 -8.15 -2.81 -7.59
CA PHE A 82 -7.36 -4.02 -7.44
C PHE A 82 -7.12 -4.74 -8.76
N ALA A 83 -8.08 -4.73 -9.69
CA ALA A 83 -7.88 -5.30 -11.02
C ALA A 83 -6.83 -4.53 -11.82
N LEU A 84 -6.83 -3.20 -11.75
CA LEU A 84 -5.81 -2.34 -12.37
C LEU A 84 -4.43 -2.61 -11.80
N LEU A 85 -4.30 -2.66 -10.46
CA LEU A 85 -3.03 -2.93 -9.80
C LEU A 85 -2.52 -4.35 -10.12
N GLU A 86 -3.38 -5.37 -10.09
CA GLU A 86 -3.01 -6.74 -10.44
C GLU A 86 -2.48 -6.82 -11.87
N ALA A 87 -3.18 -6.21 -12.83
CA ALA A 87 -2.74 -6.16 -14.22
C ALA A 87 -1.41 -5.41 -14.37
N ARG A 88 -1.24 -4.31 -13.62
CA ARG A 88 -0.03 -3.51 -13.64
C ARG A 88 1.16 -4.29 -13.10
N VAL A 89 1.01 -4.96 -11.95
CA VAL A 89 2.04 -5.81 -11.36
C VAL A 89 2.39 -6.96 -12.31
N ALA A 90 1.39 -7.60 -12.92
CA ALA A 90 1.61 -8.68 -13.89
C ALA A 90 2.39 -8.22 -15.14
N SER A 91 2.25 -6.94 -15.53
CA SER A 91 2.93 -6.37 -16.71
C SER A 91 4.41 -5.99 -16.49
N SER A 92 4.88 -5.98 -15.24
CA SER A 92 6.24 -5.53 -14.90
C SER A 92 7.36 -6.38 -15.50
N GLY A 93 7.08 -7.66 -15.77
CA GLY A 93 8.08 -8.63 -16.23
C GLY A 93 9.04 -9.09 -15.13
N SER A 94 8.82 -8.71 -13.86
CA SER A 94 9.64 -9.17 -12.73
C SER A 94 9.66 -10.70 -12.65
N LYS A 95 10.85 -11.24 -12.40
CA LYS A 95 11.06 -12.69 -12.19
C LYS A 95 10.78 -13.12 -10.75
N GLY A 96 10.72 -12.17 -9.82
CA GLY A 96 10.55 -12.41 -8.40
C GLY A 96 9.11 -12.19 -7.92
N PRO A 97 8.91 -12.18 -6.60
CA PRO A 97 7.61 -11.85 -6.01
C PRO A 97 7.33 -10.35 -5.96
N TRP A 98 8.31 -9.51 -6.32
CA TRP A 98 8.26 -8.05 -6.21
C TRP A 98 7.70 -7.41 -7.49
N PHE A 99 7.30 -6.14 -7.39
CA PHE A 99 6.86 -5.37 -8.54
C PHE A 99 7.97 -5.17 -9.57
N LEU A 100 9.19 -4.89 -9.14
CA LEU A 100 10.39 -4.85 -10.00
C LEU A 100 11.29 -6.06 -9.71
N ASP A 101 12.50 -6.10 -10.24
CA ASP A 101 13.43 -7.22 -10.00
C ASP A 101 13.92 -7.31 -8.54
N ALA A 102 13.80 -6.22 -7.77
CA ALA A 102 14.15 -6.14 -6.36
C ALA A 102 13.00 -5.51 -5.55
N ILE A 103 12.94 -5.84 -4.26
CA ILE A 103 12.00 -5.23 -3.32
C ILE A 103 12.23 -3.72 -3.24
N SER A 104 11.14 -2.96 -3.22
CA SER A 104 11.12 -1.51 -3.15
C SER A 104 10.03 -1.00 -2.20
N ILE A 105 9.95 0.32 -2.02
CA ILE A 105 8.85 0.93 -1.26
C ILE A 105 7.47 0.68 -1.89
N ALA A 106 7.38 0.46 -3.21
CA ALA A 106 6.12 0.11 -3.87
C ALA A 106 5.55 -1.21 -3.33
N ASP A 107 6.42 -2.19 -3.09
CA ASP A 107 6.02 -3.48 -2.51
C ASP A 107 5.53 -3.32 -1.06
N LEU A 108 6.15 -2.42 -0.30
CA LEU A 108 5.73 -2.08 1.06
C LEU A 108 4.37 -1.36 1.08
N ASP A 109 4.10 -0.47 0.13
CA ASP A 109 2.81 0.22 0.01
C ASP A 109 1.70 -0.77 -0.36
N VAL A 110 1.95 -1.67 -1.32
CA VAL A 110 1.03 -2.77 -1.64
C VAL A 110 0.79 -3.65 -0.41
N TYR A 111 1.83 -3.99 0.35
CA TYR A 111 1.70 -4.73 1.60
C TYR A 111 0.81 -4.00 2.61
N CYS A 112 1.01 -2.70 2.84
CA CYS A 112 0.21 -1.92 3.77
C CYS A 112 -1.25 -1.83 3.34
N MET A 113 -1.50 -1.57 2.05
CA MET A 113 -2.84 -1.50 1.48
C MET A 113 -3.59 -2.83 1.63
N VAL A 114 -2.96 -3.95 1.25
CA VAL A 114 -3.56 -5.29 1.39
C VAL A 114 -3.76 -5.65 2.86
N SER A 115 -2.79 -5.36 3.73
CA SER A 115 -2.89 -5.58 5.18
C SER A 115 -4.07 -4.83 5.79
N MET A 116 -4.30 -3.58 5.38
CA MET A 116 -5.45 -2.80 5.83
C MET A 116 -6.77 -3.50 5.48
N MET A 117 -6.91 -3.98 4.23
CA MET A 117 -8.13 -4.67 3.82
C MET A 117 -8.33 -5.98 4.58
N LYS A 118 -7.26 -6.75 4.81
CA LYS A 118 -7.32 -8.04 5.50
C LYS A 118 -7.53 -7.89 7.01
N SER A 119 -7.18 -6.75 7.60
CA SER A 119 -7.27 -6.49 9.05
C SER A 119 -8.70 -6.38 9.59
N GLY A 120 -9.70 -6.15 8.72
CA GLY A 120 -11.06 -5.84 9.15
C GLY A 120 -11.23 -4.42 9.70
N PHE A 121 -10.24 -3.55 9.55
CA PHE A 121 -10.30 -2.14 9.98
C PHE A 121 -11.46 -1.35 9.36
N MET A 122 -11.91 -1.75 8.17
CA MET A 122 -13.06 -1.14 7.48
C MET A 122 -14.29 -2.06 7.60
N ASP A 123 -15.19 -1.77 8.55
CA ASP A 123 -16.50 -2.45 8.63
C ASP A 123 -17.26 -2.34 7.30
N ASP A 124 -18.18 -3.27 7.05
CA ASP A 124 -18.97 -3.37 5.81
C ASP A 124 -18.15 -3.63 4.53
N ILE A 125 -16.85 -3.88 4.64
CA ILE A 125 -16.00 -4.37 3.54
C ILE A 125 -15.44 -5.74 3.92
N GLN A 126 -15.54 -6.70 3.00
CA GLN A 126 -15.07 -8.06 3.23
C GLN A 126 -13.54 -8.08 3.32
N THR A 127 -13.01 -8.76 4.34
CA THR A 127 -11.55 -8.95 4.52
C THR A 127 -10.88 -9.75 3.42
N THR A 128 -11.69 -10.45 2.60
CA THR A 128 -11.26 -11.28 1.48
C THR A 128 -11.29 -10.56 0.13
N ILE A 129 -11.62 -9.26 0.10
CA ILE A 129 -11.81 -8.48 -1.15
C ILE A 129 -10.61 -8.54 -2.10
N CYS A 130 -9.40 -8.71 -1.55
CA CYS A 130 -8.15 -8.80 -2.30
C CYS A 130 -7.73 -10.23 -2.68
N ASP A 131 -8.35 -11.28 -2.15
CA ASP A 131 -7.81 -12.65 -2.20
C ASP A 131 -7.73 -13.24 -3.62
N ARG A 132 -8.57 -12.76 -4.55
CA ARG A 132 -8.56 -13.21 -5.95
C ARG A 132 -7.42 -12.62 -6.79
N TYR A 133 -6.72 -11.60 -6.29
CA TYR A 133 -5.67 -10.89 -7.02
C TYR A 133 -4.30 -11.47 -6.63
N THR A 134 -3.93 -12.54 -7.33
CA THR A 134 -2.83 -13.41 -6.94
C THR A 134 -1.46 -12.72 -6.92
N LYS A 135 -1.20 -11.76 -7.81
CA LYS A 135 0.09 -11.06 -7.88
C LYS A 135 0.27 -10.10 -6.72
N ILE A 136 -0.75 -9.30 -6.41
CA ILE A 136 -0.67 -8.40 -5.25
C ILE A 136 -0.62 -9.19 -3.92
N ILE A 137 -1.32 -10.33 -3.84
CA ILE A 137 -1.23 -11.25 -2.68
C ILE A 137 0.16 -11.87 -2.58
N THR A 138 0.82 -12.17 -3.70
CA THR A 138 2.20 -12.67 -3.72
C THR A 138 3.18 -11.63 -3.15
N ILE A 139 3.07 -10.37 -3.58
CA ILE A 139 3.85 -9.25 -3.01
C ILE A 139 3.60 -9.16 -1.51
N HIS A 140 2.33 -9.08 -1.10
CA HIS A 140 1.96 -8.98 0.31
C HIS A 140 2.58 -10.10 1.15
N ASN A 141 2.47 -11.35 0.71
CA ASN A 141 3.00 -12.49 1.46
C ASN A 141 4.54 -12.48 1.51
N ALA A 142 5.20 -12.07 0.43
CA ALA A 142 6.65 -11.97 0.39
C ALA A 142 7.18 -10.85 1.30
N VAL A 143 6.48 -9.71 1.37
CA VAL A 143 6.81 -8.63 2.32
C VAL A 143 6.54 -9.06 3.76
N ALA A 144 5.39 -9.69 4.04
CA ALA A 144 5.06 -10.19 5.38
C ALA A 144 6.09 -11.21 5.89
N ALA A 145 6.63 -12.05 4.99
CA ALA A 145 7.66 -13.02 5.31
C ALA A 145 9.07 -12.42 5.41
N HIS A 146 9.26 -11.15 5.03
CA HIS A 146 10.58 -10.52 5.10
C HIS A 146 11.02 -10.38 6.57
N PRO A 147 12.23 -10.85 6.96
CA PRO A 147 12.61 -10.95 8.38
C PRO A 147 12.50 -9.64 9.17
N LYS A 148 12.84 -8.50 8.56
CA LYS A 148 12.73 -7.19 9.22
C LYS A 148 11.28 -6.74 9.42
N VAL A 149 10.38 -7.11 8.50
CA VAL A 149 8.95 -6.78 8.58
C VAL A 149 8.30 -7.67 9.64
N ALA A 150 8.53 -8.98 9.57
CA ALA A 150 8.02 -9.92 10.57
C ALA A 150 8.50 -9.57 12.00
N ALA A 151 9.76 -9.20 12.17
CA ALA A 151 10.28 -8.77 13.47
C ALA A 151 9.63 -7.47 13.96
N TRP A 152 9.38 -6.51 13.06
CA TRP A 152 8.66 -5.28 13.39
C TRP A 152 7.21 -5.58 13.82
N ASP A 153 6.50 -6.38 13.05
CA ASP A 153 5.09 -6.72 13.32
C ASP A 153 4.94 -7.49 14.63
N GLU A 154 5.84 -8.43 14.94
CA GLU A 154 5.87 -9.13 16.23
C GLU A 154 6.06 -8.16 17.40
N ALA A 155 6.98 -7.20 17.27
CA ALA A 155 7.26 -6.22 18.30
C ALA A 155 6.13 -5.18 18.49
N HIS A 156 5.21 -5.07 17.53
CA HIS A 156 4.15 -4.05 17.51
C HIS A 156 2.73 -4.64 17.41
N LYS A 157 2.54 -5.90 17.81
CA LYS A 157 1.20 -6.48 17.95
C LYS A 157 0.34 -5.61 18.87
N LYS A 158 -0.83 -5.21 18.38
CA LYS A 158 -1.83 -4.45 19.14
C LYS A 158 -2.75 -5.37 19.93
#